data_AF-A0A359F3I1-F1
#
_entry.id   AF-A0A359F3I1-F1
#
_cell.length_a   1.000
_cell.length_b   1.000
_cell.length_c   1.000
_cell.angle_alpha   90.00
_cell.angle_beta   90.00
_cell.angle_gamma   90.00
#
_symmetry.space_group_name_H-M   'P 1'
#
loop_
_entity.id
_entity.type
_entity.pdbx_description
1 polymer ?
#
loop_
_entity_poly.entity_id
_entity_poly.type
_entity_poly.pdbx_seq_one_letter_code
_entity_poly.pdbx_strand_id
1 'polypeptide(L)'
;PLHWSNPTTSVSITDDSAGTTIAAHWVEADGRSASLEARVDLPAGHQSLNVVIPWSAKRFQFTSKHQARPAHGVFKVGDEEHCFGASAERSISGDRPEVDHSEAWGVLDVGRGRWRYSNRWNWAGGAGLALDTGSVVGLQFGGKWTEGTGFTENGLIIDGVLNKIGAELEWTYNWDRPLDPWTVRGADGAVDLVLAPKYDRHSKVNAGVLAMEVHQVFGCWTGTVRSDDGVSHRVEGIQGFAEEARNRW
;
A
#
# COMPACT_ATOMS: atom_id res chain seq x y z
N PRO A 1 -8.93 12.01 -16.28
CA PRO A 1 -7.64 12.61 -15.87
C PRO A 1 -7.87 13.52 -14.67
N LEU A 2 -7.24 13.21 -13.53
CA LEU A 2 -7.17 14.10 -12.37
C LEU A 2 -5.98 15.04 -12.60
N HIS A 3 -6.20 16.35 -12.47
CA HIS A 3 -5.13 17.34 -12.56
C HIS A 3 -5.28 18.38 -11.46
N TRP A 4 -4.17 18.69 -10.81
CA TRP A 4 -4.08 19.77 -9.84
C TRP A 4 -2.77 20.53 -10.04
N SER A 5 -2.81 21.86 -9.88
CA SER A 5 -1.62 22.70 -10.00
C SER A 5 -1.73 23.96 -9.15
N ASN A 6 -0.60 24.40 -8.62
CA ASN A 6 -0.35 25.71 -8.04
C ASN A 6 1.00 26.26 -8.60
N PRO A 7 1.48 27.44 -8.19
CA PRO A 7 2.71 28.02 -8.75
C PRO A 7 3.99 27.18 -8.59
N THR A 8 4.04 26.27 -7.62
CA THR A 8 5.26 25.52 -7.26
C THR A 8 5.08 24.02 -7.34
N THR A 9 3.89 23.53 -7.71
CA THR A 9 3.56 22.11 -7.70
C THR A 9 2.46 21.81 -8.70
N SER A 10 2.61 20.75 -9.49
CA SER A 10 1.56 20.17 -10.30
C SER A 10 1.57 18.65 -10.21
N VAL A 11 0.39 18.05 -10.32
CA VAL A 11 0.21 16.60 -10.39
C VAL A 11 -0.88 16.31 -11.41
N SER A 12 -0.62 15.36 -12.29
CA SER A 12 -1.58 14.79 -13.22
C SER A 12 -1.59 13.28 -13.07
N ILE A 13 -2.80 12.70 -13.06
CA ILE A 13 -3.03 11.26 -13.02
C ILE A 13 -3.97 10.93 -14.18
N THR A 14 -3.49 10.09 -15.09
CA THR A 14 -4.22 9.68 -16.28
C THR A 14 -4.30 8.17 -16.32
N ASP A 15 -5.52 7.65 -16.39
CA ASP A 15 -5.78 6.23 -16.54
C ASP A 15 -6.06 5.89 -18.00
N ASP A 16 -5.55 4.75 -18.44
CA ASP A 16 -5.92 4.07 -19.68
C ASP A 16 -6.19 2.58 -19.40
N SER A 17 -6.47 1.80 -20.43
CA SER A 17 -6.79 0.38 -20.27
C SER A 17 -5.63 -0.48 -19.78
N ALA A 18 -4.39 0.00 -19.92
CA ALA A 18 -3.17 -0.72 -19.58
C ALA A 18 -2.53 -0.21 -18.27
N GLY A 19 -3.07 0.83 -17.64
CA GLY A 19 -2.56 1.31 -16.37
C GLY A 19 -2.83 2.77 -16.06
N THR A 20 -2.02 3.32 -15.17
CA THR A 20 -2.13 4.68 -14.65
C THR A 20 -0.78 5.37 -14.82
N THR A 21 -0.78 6.55 -15.44
CA THR A 21 0.40 7.42 -15.53
C THR A 21 0.26 8.57 -14.53
N ILE A 22 1.29 8.78 -13.72
CA ILE A 22 1.42 9.89 -12.77
C ILE A 22 2.55 10.77 -13.27
N ALA A 23 2.24 12.03 -13.58
CA ALA A 23 3.26 13.04 -13.85
C ALA A 23 3.13 14.16 -12.82
N ALA A 24 4.23 14.49 -12.15
CA ALA A 24 4.28 15.55 -11.15
C ALA A 24 5.49 16.45 -11.36
N HIS A 25 5.35 17.70 -10.97
CA HIS A 25 6.42 18.69 -10.88
C HIS A 25 6.31 19.39 -9.53
N TRP A 26 7.43 19.70 -8.91
CA TRP A 26 7.47 20.54 -7.73
C TRP A 26 8.77 21.33 -7.64
N VAL A 27 8.81 22.29 -6.72
CA VAL A 27 10.02 23.01 -6.34
C VAL A 27 10.41 22.58 -4.93
N GLU A 28 11.64 22.10 -4.78
CA GLU A 28 12.23 21.72 -3.50
C GLU A 28 12.37 22.92 -2.57
N ALA A 29 12.53 22.66 -1.27
CA ALA A 29 12.73 23.71 -0.28
C ALA A 29 13.97 24.58 -0.54
N ASP A 30 14.98 24.04 -1.23
CA ASP A 30 16.20 24.74 -1.65
C ASP A 30 16.08 25.45 -3.02
N GLY A 31 14.90 25.41 -3.64
CA GLY A 31 14.61 26.06 -4.91
C GLY A 31 14.91 25.21 -6.15
N ARG A 32 15.45 23.98 -6.00
CA ARG A 32 15.64 23.07 -7.13
C ARG A 32 14.30 22.64 -7.72
N SER A 33 14.23 22.56 -9.04
CA SER A 33 13.09 21.94 -9.72
C SER A 33 13.16 20.43 -9.55
N ALA A 34 12.01 19.80 -9.34
CA ALA A 34 11.90 18.36 -9.25
C ALA A 34 10.70 17.85 -10.04
N SER A 35 10.77 16.61 -10.52
CA SER A 35 9.72 16.00 -11.32
C SER A 35 9.64 14.50 -11.12
N LEU A 36 8.47 13.93 -11.37
CA LEU A 36 8.21 12.50 -11.40
C LEU A 36 7.40 12.18 -12.65
N GLU A 37 7.83 11.17 -13.39
CA GLU A 37 7.01 10.50 -14.41
C GLU A 37 7.00 9.01 -14.07
N ALA A 38 5.83 8.51 -13.69
CA ALA A 38 5.65 7.13 -13.25
C ALA A 38 4.51 6.47 -14.04
N ARG A 39 4.74 5.26 -14.49
CA ARG A 39 3.73 4.35 -15.01
C ARG A 39 3.48 3.26 -13.99
N VAL A 40 2.22 3.02 -13.67
CA VAL A 40 1.75 1.89 -12.88
C VAL A 40 0.91 1.01 -13.79
N ASP A 41 1.44 -0.13 -14.20
CA ASP A 41 0.78 -1.01 -15.15
C ASP A 41 -0.42 -1.72 -14.52
N LEU A 42 -1.40 -2.07 -15.35
CA LEU A 42 -2.50 -2.95 -15.00
C LEU A 42 -2.37 -4.22 -15.85
N PRO A 43 -1.64 -5.24 -15.38
CA PRO A 43 -1.51 -6.50 -16.11
C PRO A 43 -2.87 -7.13 -16.37
N ALA A 44 -3.00 -7.80 -17.51
CA ALA A 44 -4.22 -8.51 -17.86
C ALA A 44 -4.53 -9.57 -16.79
N GLY A 45 -5.76 -9.52 -16.25
CA GLY A 45 -6.20 -10.44 -15.21
C GLY A 45 -5.75 -10.09 -13.79
N HIS A 46 -5.04 -8.97 -13.58
CA HIS A 46 -4.65 -8.53 -12.23
C HIS A 46 -5.90 -8.22 -11.39
N GLN A 47 -6.10 -9.01 -10.35
CA GLN A 47 -7.26 -8.93 -9.47
C GLN A 47 -7.07 -7.86 -8.39
N SER A 48 -8.18 -7.43 -7.79
CA SER A 48 -8.16 -6.50 -6.66
C SER A 48 -9.11 -6.98 -5.56
N LEU A 49 -8.81 -6.60 -4.31
CA LEU A 49 -9.72 -6.84 -3.20
C LEU A 49 -10.82 -5.80 -3.25
N ASN A 50 -12.06 -6.25 -3.41
CA ASN A 50 -13.24 -5.40 -3.45
C ASN A 50 -14.21 -5.88 -2.37
N VAL A 51 -14.57 -5.00 -1.43
CA VAL A 51 -15.46 -5.37 -0.33
C VAL A 51 -16.35 -4.21 0.06
N VAL A 52 -17.57 -4.54 0.50
CA VAL A 52 -18.46 -3.64 1.22
C VAL A 52 -18.47 -4.06 2.67
N ILE A 53 -18.11 -3.16 3.57
CA ILE A 53 -18.18 -3.30 5.03
C ILE A 53 -19.43 -2.55 5.53
N PRO A 54 -20.55 -3.25 5.80
CA PRO A 54 -21.75 -2.63 6.33
C PRO A 54 -21.67 -2.50 7.87
N TRP A 55 -22.08 -1.34 8.39
CA TRP A 55 -22.33 -1.16 9.83
C TRP A 55 -23.82 -1.05 10.15
N SER A 56 -24.64 -0.65 9.17
CA SER A 56 -26.10 -0.69 9.23
C SER A 56 -26.66 -0.56 7.81
N ALA A 57 -27.98 -0.67 7.66
CA ALA A 57 -28.66 -0.46 6.37
C ALA A 57 -28.39 0.92 5.71
N LYS A 58 -27.86 1.89 6.45
CA LYS A 58 -27.59 3.25 5.96
C LYS A 58 -26.13 3.68 6.06
N ARG A 59 -25.24 2.83 6.59
CA ARG A 59 -23.82 3.14 6.80
C ARG A 59 -22.97 1.97 6.35
N PHE A 60 -22.04 2.26 5.45
CA PHE A 60 -21.15 1.28 4.86
C PHE A 60 -19.89 1.98 4.34
N GLN A 61 -18.84 1.20 4.15
CA GLN A 61 -17.71 1.55 3.30
C GLN A 61 -17.58 0.50 2.20
N PHE A 62 -17.37 0.96 0.98
CA PHE A 62 -16.89 0.18 -0.13
C PHE A 62 -15.41 0.53 -0.35
N THR A 63 -14.61 -0.48 -0.63
CA THR A 63 -13.25 -0.27 -1.14
C THR A 63 -12.96 -1.10 -2.38
N SER A 64 -12.01 -0.59 -3.17
CA SER A 64 -11.22 -1.37 -4.10
C SER A 64 -9.74 -1.17 -3.77
N LYS A 65 -9.04 -2.25 -3.42
CA LYS A 65 -7.62 -2.25 -3.08
C LYS A 65 -6.84 -3.02 -4.13
N HIS A 66 -5.96 -2.32 -4.81
CA HIS A 66 -4.98 -2.92 -5.71
C HIS A 66 -3.62 -2.84 -5.06
N GLN A 67 -2.91 -3.96 -5.05
CA GLN A 67 -1.54 -4.07 -4.56
C GLN A 67 -0.69 -4.72 -5.65
N ALA A 68 0.63 -4.55 -5.53
CA ALA A 68 1.62 -5.19 -6.39
C ALA A 68 1.39 -4.99 -7.90
N ARG A 69 0.84 -3.86 -8.31
CA ARG A 69 0.84 -3.47 -9.73
C ARG A 69 2.26 -3.06 -10.10
N PRO A 70 2.89 -3.60 -11.16
CA PRO A 70 4.23 -3.17 -11.55
C PRO A 70 4.27 -1.67 -11.80
N ALA A 71 5.32 -1.00 -11.33
CA ALA A 71 5.53 0.41 -11.57
C ALA A 71 6.93 0.64 -12.13
N HIS A 72 7.07 1.63 -12.99
CA HIS A 72 8.35 2.06 -13.55
C HIS A 72 8.31 3.54 -13.90
N GLY A 73 9.47 4.17 -13.92
CA GLY A 73 9.52 5.59 -14.20
C GLY A 73 10.85 6.25 -13.86
N VAL A 74 10.79 7.57 -13.82
CA VAL A 74 11.92 8.43 -13.53
C VAL A 74 11.48 9.55 -12.61
N PHE A 75 12.32 9.88 -11.63
CA PHE A 75 12.19 11.11 -10.87
C PHE A 75 13.50 11.90 -10.91
N LYS A 76 13.39 13.22 -10.90
CA LYS A 76 14.50 14.15 -11.04
C LYS A 76 14.48 15.19 -9.93
N VAL A 77 15.66 15.57 -9.42
CA VAL A 77 15.85 16.71 -8.51
C VAL A 77 17.05 17.52 -8.96
N GLY A 78 16.81 18.74 -9.46
CA GLY A 78 17.85 19.49 -10.15
C GLY A 78 18.36 18.72 -11.36
N ASP A 79 19.66 18.43 -11.37
CA ASP A 79 20.32 17.66 -12.43
C ASP A 79 20.41 16.15 -12.14
N GLU A 80 20.02 15.72 -10.94
CA GLU A 80 20.05 14.31 -10.53
C GLU A 80 18.81 13.59 -11.06
N GLU A 81 19.02 12.47 -11.75
CA GLU A 81 17.98 11.61 -12.31
C GLU A 81 18.06 10.22 -11.70
N HIS A 82 16.91 9.70 -11.26
CA HIS A 82 16.78 8.37 -10.68
C HIS A 82 15.66 7.60 -11.40
N CYS A 83 16.03 6.51 -12.05
CA CYS A 83 15.07 5.56 -12.61
C CYS A 83 14.69 4.52 -11.56
N PHE A 84 13.44 4.06 -11.60
CA PHE A 84 12.94 2.97 -10.78
C PHE A 84 12.05 2.06 -11.61
N GLY A 85 11.95 0.79 -11.21
CA GLY A 85 11.15 -0.18 -11.94
C GLY A 85 11.79 -0.63 -13.26
N ALA A 86 11.72 -1.91 -13.56
CA ALA A 86 12.01 -2.42 -14.90
C ALA A 86 10.73 -2.38 -15.76
N SER A 87 10.82 -1.90 -17.00
CA SER A 87 9.81 -2.26 -18.01
C SER A 87 9.86 -3.77 -18.23
N ALA A 88 8.74 -4.39 -18.66
CA ALA A 88 8.66 -5.84 -18.91
C ALA A 88 9.74 -6.39 -19.89
N GLU A 89 10.50 -5.53 -20.57
CA GLU A 89 11.56 -5.88 -21.52
C GLU A 89 12.98 -5.91 -20.90
N ARG A 90 13.18 -5.46 -19.65
CA ARG A 90 14.51 -5.35 -19.02
C ARG A 90 14.62 -6.14 -17.71
N SER A 91 14.47 -7.46 -17.74
CA SER A 91 15.01 -8.28 -16.66
C SER A 91 15.30 -9.72 -17.10
N ILE A 92 16.48 -9.96 -17.69
CA ILE A 92 17.19 -11.25 -17.60
C ILE A 92 18.70 -10.95 -17.60
N SER A 93 19.27 -10.67 -16.42
CA SER A 93 20.71 -10.88 -16.19
C SER A 93 20.92 -11.23 -14.73
N GLY A 94 21.28 -12.49 -14.49
CA GLY A 94 21.16 -13.20 -13.22
C GLY A 94 22.29 -12.98 -12.21
N ASP A 95 22.71 -11.74 -11.97
CA ASP A 95 23.60 -11.41 -10.85
C ASP A 95 22.95 -10.33 -9.98
N ARG A 96 22.62 -10.67 -8.72
CA ARG A 96 22.09 -9.73 -7.72
C ARG A 96 23.22 -9.17 -6.85
N PRO A 97 23.42 -7.84 -6.82
CA PRO A 97 23.95 -7.15 -5.66
C PRO A 97 23.02 -6.03 -5.14
N GLU A 98 23.15 -5.72 -3.85
CA GLU A 98 22.66 -4.55 -3.08
C GLU A 98 21.41 -3.80 -3.59
N VAL A 99 20.29 -3.98 -2.90
CA VAL A 99 19.00 -3.26 -3.05
C VAL A 99 18.72 -2.87 -4.50
N ASP A 100 18.29 -3.85 -5.27
CA ASP A 100 17.88 -3.64 -6.65
C ASP A 100 16.65 -2.71 -6.69
N HIS A 101 16.87 -1.46 -7.09
CA HIS A 101 15.79 -0.49 -7.37
C HIS A 101 15.00 -0.85 -8.65
N SER A 102 15.24 -2.02 -9.27
CA SER A 102 14.46 -2.53 -10.40
C SER A 102 13.02 -2.88 -10.05
N GLU A 103 12.71 -3.13 -8.77
CA GLU A 103 11.35 -3.45 -8.35
C GLU A 103 10.65 -2.20 -7.81
N ALA A 104 9.57 -1.80 -8.47
CA ALA A 104 8.67 -0.79 -7.97
C ALA A 104 7.22 -1.24 -8.17
N TRP A 105 6.38 -0.86 -7.21
CA TRP A 105 5.01 -1.35 -7.12
C TRP A 105 4.05 -0.19 -6.85
N GLY A 106 2.97 -0.14 -7.61
CA GLY A 106 1.86 0.76 -7.39
C GLY A 106 0.80 0.16 -6.48
N VAL A 107 0.27 1.01 -5.61
CA VAL A 107 -0.86 0.73 -4.72
C VAL A 107 -1.98 1.69 -5.08
N LEU A 108 -3.19 1.16 -5.25
CA LEU A 108 -4.39 1.98 -5.42
C LEU A 108 -5.38 1.63 -4.30
N ASP A 109 -5.78 2.66 -3.56
CA ASP A 109 -6.84 2.60 -2.58
C ASP A 109 -8.00 3.48 -3.02
N VAL A 110 -9.11 2.86 -3.39
CA VAL A 110 -10.37 3.55 -3.65
C VAL A 110 -11.29 3.30 -2.46
N GLY A 111 -11.81 4.38 -1.89
CA GLY A 111 -12.81 4.32 -0.81
C GLY A 111 -14.05 5.14 -1.16
N ARG A 112 -15.23 4.58 -0.88
CA ARG A 112 -16.50 5.32 -0.93
C ARG A 112 -17.44 4.81 0.15
N GLY A 113 -18.09 5.70 0.89
CA GLY A 113 -19.01 5.24 1.92
C GLY A 113 -19.71 6.34 2.70
N ARG A 114 -20.65 5.90 3.53
CA ARG A 114 -21.24 6.72 4.59
C ARG A 114 -20.75 6.19 5.92
N TRP A 115 -19.64 6.75 6.37
CA TRP A 115 -18.92 6.35 7.57
C TRP A 115 -19.69 6.69 8.85
N ARG A 116 -19.30 6.04 9.96
CA ARG A 116 -19.68 6.52 11.30
C ARG A 116 -18.96 7.85 11.55
N TYR A 117 -19.48 8.68 12.45
CA TYR A 117 -18.82 9.95 12.76
C TYR A 117 -17.44 9.77 13.41
N SER A 118 -17.29 8.76 14.28
CA SER A 118 -16.00 8.40 14.89
C SER A 118 -15.56 7.04 14.37
N ASN A 119 -14.35 6.96 13.82
CA ASN A 119 -13.76 5.70 13.37
C ASN A 119 -12.28 5.61 13.73
N ARG A 120 -11.84 4.37 13.89
CA ARG A 120 -10.44 4.01 14.04
C ARG A 120 -10.18 2.86 13.08
N TRP A 121 -9.07 2.91 12.35
CA TRP A 121 -8.71 1.85 11.41
C TRP A 121 -7.23 1.57 11.40
N ASN A 122 -6.91 0.33 11.03
CA ASN A 122 -5.57 -0.09 10.65
C ASN A 122 -5.53 -0.45 9.17
N TRP A 123 -4.62 0.10 8.40
CA TRP A 123 -4.43 -0.31 7.01
C TRP A 123 -2.96 -0.60 6.76
N ALA A 124 -2.66 -1.71 6.11
CA ALA A 124 -1.31 -2.03 5.66
C ALA A 124 -1.32 -2.48 4.21
N GLY A 125 -0.22 -2.14 3.55
CA GLY A 125 0.09 -2.54 2.20
C GLY A 125 1.58 -2.84 2.03
N GLY A 126 1.91 -3.53 0.96
CA GLY A 126 3.30 -3.83 0.60
C GLY A 126 3.36 -4.73 -0.62
N ALA A 127 4.52 -4.75 -1.27
CA ALA A 127 4.75 -5.60 -2.41
C ALA A 127 6.24 -5.92 -2.60
N GLY A 128 6.50 -7.10 -3.15
CA GLY A 128 7.84 -7.57 -3.52
C GLY A 128 7.83 -9.03 -3.89
N LEU A 129 9.01 -9.60 -4.12
CA LEU A 129 9.16 -11.02 -4.43
C LEU A 129 9.25 -11.89 -3.16
N ALA A 130 8.59 -13.04 -3.20
CA ALA A 130 8.81 -14.12 -2.26
C ALA A 130 10.21 -14.73 -2.48
N LEU A 131 10.96 -14.92 -1.39
CA LEU A 131 12.33 -15.44 -1.42
C LEU A 131 12.42 -16.88 -1.89
N ASP A 132 11.42 -17.69 -1.56
CA ASP A 132 11.37 -19.13 -1.80
C ASP A 132 10.72 -19.49 -3.14
N THR A 133 9.61 -18.85 -3.50
CA THR A 133 8.88 -19.17 -4.74
C THR A 133 9.25 -18.25 -5.91
N GLY A 134 9.80 -17.06 -5.64
CA GLY A 134 9.99 -16.01 -6.64
C GLY A 134 8.68 -15.34 -7.09
N SER A 135 7.54 -15.67 -6.47
CA SER A 135 6.23 -15.06 -6.78
C SER A 135 6.20 -13.60 -6.35
N VAL A 136 5.45 -12.78 -7.08
CA VAL A 136 5.08 -11.43 -6.65
C VAL A 136 4.03 -11.56 -5.54
N VAL A 137 4.30 -10.96 -4.39
CA VAL A 137 3.41 -10.94 -3.22
C VAL A 137 2.95 -9.53 -2.94
N GLY A 138 1.66 -9.25 -3.13
CA GLY A 138 0.98 -8.04 -2.68
C GLY A 138 0.27 -8.27 -1.35
N LEU A 139 0.50 -7.39 -0.38
CA LEU A 139 -0.11 -7.43 0.95
C LEU A 139 -1.23 -6.40 1.05
N GLN A 140 -2.39 -6.79 1.56
CA GLN A 140 -3.50 -5.87 1.86
C GLN A 140 -4.15 -6.31 3.17
N PHE A 141 -4.00 -5.52 4.23
CA PHE A 141 -4.59 -5.83 5.53
C PHE A 141 -5.37 -4.64 6.10
N GLY A 142 -6.54 -4.94 6.66
CA GLY A 142 -7.43 -4.02 7.36
C GLY A 142 -7.76 -4.53 8.76
N GLY A 143 -8.07 -3.62 9.69
CA GLY A 143 -8.50 -3.98 11.04
C GLY A 143 -9.16 -2.85 11.81
N LYS A 144 -9.81 -3.17 12.93
CA LYS A 144 -10.61 -2.26 13.78
C LYS A 144 -11.99 -1.89 13.23
N TRP A 145 -12.11 -1.15 12.13
CA TRP A 145 -13.44 -0.70 11.66
C TRP A 145 -14.34 -1.83 11.15
N THR A 146 -13.72 -2.96 10.79
CA THR A 146 -14.37 -4.16 10.31
C THR A 146 -14.80 -5.11 11.44
N GLU A 147 -14.31 -4.89 12.67
CA GLU A 147 -14.51 -5.80 13.79
C GLU A 147 -16.00 -6.06 14.06
N GLY A 148 -16.36 -7.35 14.15
CA GLY A 148 -17.74 -7.78 14.41
C GLY A 148 -18.73 -7.56 13.26
N THR A 149 -18.27 -7.12 12.08
CA THR A 149 -19.13 -7.00 10.89
C THR A 149 -19.29 -8.32 10.12
N GLY A 150 -18.38 -9.29 10.35
CA GLY A 150 -18.28 -10.53 9.58
C GLY A 150 -17.61 -10.37 8.22
N PHE A 151 -17.13 -9.18 7.88
CA PHE A 151 -16.40 -8.89 6.65
C PHE A 151 -15.04 -8.30 6.98
N THR A 152 -14.04 -8.53 6.13
CA THR A 152 -12.67 -8.04 6.33
C THR A 152 -12.09 -7.49 5.04
N GLU A 153 -11.16 -6.55 5.19
CA GLU A 153 -10.39 -5.96 4.09
C GLU A 153 -8.98 -6.59 4.01
N ASN A 154 -8.91 -7.90 4.27
CA ASN A 154 -7.68 -8.69 4.29
C ASN A 154 -7.55 -9.55 3.04
N GLY A 155 -6.37 -9.58 2.42
CA GLY A 155 -6.07 -10.47 1.31
C GLY A 155 -4.61 -10.37 0.87
N LEU A 156 -4.21 -11.33 0.07
CA LEU A 156 -2.93 -11.38 -0.61
C LEU A 156 -3.17 -11.33 -2.11
N ILE A 157 -2.33 -10.63 -2.86
CA ILE A 157 -2.34 -10.69 -4.32
C ILE A 157 -1.06 -11.41 -4.75
N ILE A 158 -1.18 -12.69 -5.07
CA ILE A 158 -0.05 -13.55 -5.45
C ILE A 158 -0.06 -13.67 -6.97
N ASP A 159 1.00 -13.20 -7.63
CA ASP A 159 1.13 -13.21 -9.10
C ASP A 159 -0.12 -12.66 -9.82
N GLY A 160 -0.70 -11.59 -9.25
CA GLY A 160 -1.89 -10.93 -9.78
C GLY A 160 -3.23 -11.58 -9.38
N VAL A 161 -3.23 -12.68 -8.62
CA VAL A 161 -4.45 -13.39 -8.19
C VAL A 161 -4.75 -13.10 -6.71
N LEU A 162 -5.99 -12.71 -6.42
CA LEU A 162 -6.45 -12.45 -5.06
C LEU A 162 -6.69 -13.76 -4.30
N ASN A 163 -6.04 -13.86 -3.14
CA ASN A 163 -6.31 -14.85 -2.10
C ASN A 163 -6.99 -14.12 -0.94
N LYS A 164 -8.28 -14.39 -0.72
CA LYS A 164 -9.09 -13.60 0.21
C LYS A 164 -8.96 -14.17 1.63
N ILE A 165 -8.48 -13.36 2.55
CA ILE A 165 -8.44 -13.72 3.96
C ILE A 165 -9.75 -13.29 4.60
N GLY A 166 -10.66 -14.23 4.86
CA GLY A 166 -11.96 -13.97 5.50
C GLY A 166 -11.87 -13.68 7.00
N ALA A 167 -10.78 -14.09 7.65
CA ALA A 167 -10.57 -13.92 9.08
C ALA A 167 -10.10 -12.50 9.45
N GLU A 168 -10.42 -12.10 10.68
CA GLU A 168 -9.77 -10.97 11.34
C GLU A 168 -8.30 -11.33 11.62
N LEU A 169 -7.42 -10.33 11.56
CA LEU A 169 -6.00 -10.48 11.85
C LEU A 169 -5.69 -9.80 13.18
N GLU A 170 -4.78 -10.38 13.95
CA GLU A 170 -4.27 -9.79 15.18
C GLU A 170 -3.18 -8.77 14.83
N TRP A 171 -3.32 -7.56 15.37
CA TRP A 171 -2.36 -6.48 15.19
C TRP A 171 -1.72 -6.10 16.53
N THR A 172 -0.38 -6.07 16.58
CA THR A 172 0.37 -5.59 17.75
C THR A 172 1.36 -4.52 17.32
N TYR A 173 1.29 -3.37 17.99
CA TYR A 173 2.15 -2.20 17.79
C TYR A 173 1.92 -1.23 18.94
N ASN A 174 2.80 -0.23 19.09
CA ASN A 174 2.66 0.81 20.10
C ASN A 174 2.34 2.15 19.42
N TRP A 175 1.16 2.70 19.71
CA TRP A 175 0.75 4.00 19.18
C TRP A 175 1.70 5.14 19.57
N ASP A 176 2.22 5.12 20.79
CA ASP A 176 3.13 6.17 21.30
C ASP A 176 4.58 5.95 20.87
N ARG A 177 4.88 4.80 20.26
CA ARG A 177 6.17 4.46 19.66
C ARG A 177 5.93 3.87 18.27
N PRO A 178 5.46 4.68 17.29
CA PRO A 178 5.00 4.18 16.00
C PRO A 178 6.11 3.50 15.18
N LEU A 179 7.38 3.78 15.49
CA LEU A 179 8.53 3.15 14.87
C LEU A 179 8.96 1.82 15.53
N ASP A 180 8.34 1.42 16.65
CA ASP A 180 8.46 0.04 17.14
C ASP A 180 7.88 -0.93 16.09
N PRO A 181 8.34 -2.19 16.01
CA PRO A 181 7.82 -3.15 15.04
C PRO A 181 6.30 -3.35 15.13
N TRP A 182 5.66 -3.45 13.97
CA TRP A 182 4.23 -3.80 13.87
C TRP A 182 4.11 -5.26 13.45
N THR A 183 3.27 -6.04 14.13
CA THR A 183 3.01 -7.43 13.76
C THR A 183 1.58 -7.60 13.28
N VAL A 184 1.40 -8.42 12.24
CA VAL A 184 0.10 -8.86 11.73
C VAL A 184 0.08 -10.38 11.69
N ARG A 185 -0.83 -11.01 12.44
CA ARG A 185 -0.91 -12.47 12.59
C ARG A 185 -2.31 -13.00 12.29
N GLY A 186 -2.38 -14.12 11.56
CA GLY A 186 -3.59 -14.93 11.40
C GLY A 186 -3.62 -16.05 12.42
N ALA A 187 -4.79 -16.34 13.00
CA ALA A 187 -4.95 -17.38 14.02
C ALA A 187 -4.59 -18.80 13.53
N ASP A 188 -4.69 -19.05 12.23
CA ASP A 188 -4.34 -20.31 11.56
C ASP A 188 -2.88 -20.36 11.05
N GLY A 189 -2.10 -19.32 11.35
CA GLY A 189 -0.73 -19.15 10.89
C GLY A 189 -0.59 -18.85 9.39
N ALA A 190 -1.68 -18.56 8.65
CA ALA A 190 -1.58 -18.21 7.23
C ALA A 190 -0.98 -16.81 6.99
N VAL A 191 -0.96 -15.97 8.03
CA VAL A 191 -0.25 -14.68 8.02
C VAL A 191 0.62 -14.61 9.27
N ASP A 192 1.91 -14.42 9.07
CA ASP A 192 2.88 -14.17 10.12
C ASP A 192 3.86 -13.11 9.59
N LEU A 193 3.58 -11.84 9.88
CA LEU A 193 4.38 -10.74 9.35
C LEU A 193 4.79 -9.74 10.43
N VAL A 194 5.98 -9.18 10.24
CA VAL A 194 6.52 -8.07 11.02
C VAL A 194 6.97 -6.97 10.06
N LEU A 195 6.44 -5.75 10.25
CA LEU A 195 6.96 -4.54 9.64
C LEU A 195 8.03 -3.97 10.56
N ALA A 196 9.19 -3.66 10.00
CA ALA A 196 10.22 -2.84 10.63
C ALA A 196 10.15 -1.41 10.06
N PRO A 197 9.49 -0.47 10.75
CA PRO A 197 9.35 0.90 10.25
C PRO A 197 10.68 1.65 10.26
N LYS A 198 10.85 2.56 9.30
CA LYS A 198 12.00 3.48 9.20
C LYS A 198 11.60 4.95 9.13
N TYR A 199 10.35 5.22 8.74
CA TYR A 199 9.82 6.56 8.63
C TYR A 199 8.36 6.59 9.09
N ASP A 200 7.97 7.65 9.78
CA ASP A 200 6.59 7.89 10.20
C ASP A 200 6.10 9.21 9.62
N ARG A 201 5.09 9.13 8.75
CA ARG A 201 4.32 10.28 8.31
C ARG A 201 3.21 10.53 9.34
N HIS A 202 3.55 11.26 10.39
CA HIS A 202 2.57 11.71 11.37
C HIS A 202 1.76 12.89 10.83
N SER A 203 0.43 12.81 10.93
CA SER A 203 -0.47 13.90 10.55
C SER A 203 -1.53 14.09 11.63
N LYS A 204 -1.71 15.34 12.07
CA LYS A 204 -2.69 15.70 13.09
C LYS A 204 -3.43 16.97 12.71
N VAL A 205 -4.76 16.87 12.65
CA VAL A 205 -5.66 17.99 12.39
C VAL A 205 -6.71 18.03 13.50
N ASN A 206 -6.90 19.21 14.09
CA ASN A 206 -7.94 19.45 15.08
C ASN A 206 -8.66 20.76 14.76
N ALA A 207 -9.89 20.65 14.28
CA ALA A 207 -10.74 21.75 13.85
C ALA A 207 -12.13 21.64 14.52
N GLY A 208 -12.15 21.79 15.85
CA GLY A 208 -13.38 21.77 16.65
C GLY A 208 -14.06 20.40 16.66
N VAL A 209 -15.14 20.26 15.88
CA VAL A 209 -15.86 18.98 15.75
C VAL A 209 -15.19 17.99 14.81
N LEU A 210 -14.16 18.42 14.07
CA LEU A 210 -13.38 17.56 13.19
C LEU A 210 -12.02 17.29 13.81
N ALA A 211 -11.65 16.01 13.93
CA ALA A 211 -10.32 15.62 14.40
C ALA A 211 -9.81 14.42 13.62
N MET A 212 -8.54 14.46 13.24
CA MET A 212 -7.84 13.37 12.58
C MET A 212 -6.43 13.28 13.16
N GLU A 213 -6.01 12.08 13.53
CA GLU A 213 -4.62 11.78 13.87
C GLU A 213 -4.23 10.45 13.22
N VAL A 214 -3.15 10.46 12.45
CA VAL A 214 -2.67 9.32 11.68
C VAL A 214 -1.18 9.15 11.90
N HIS A 215 -0.78 7.94 12.26
CA HIS A 215 0.59 7.47 12.05
C HIS A 215 0.55 6.55 10.84
N GLN A 216 1.24 6.94 9.77
CA GLN A 216 1.46 6.12 8.59
C GLN A 216 2.95 5.84 8.48
N VAL A 217 3.33 4.63 8.85
CA VAL A 217 4.72 4.23 8.96
C VAL A 217 5.15 3.41 7.76
N PHE A 218 6.35 3.68 7.25
CA PHE A 218 6.91 3.07 6.06
C PHE A 218 8.16 2.28 6.43
N GLY A 219 8.31 1.09 5.86
CA GLY A 219 9.40 0.19 6.21
C GLY A 219 9.37 -1.10 5.39
N CYS A 220 9.95 -2.16 5.95
CA CYS A 220 10.04 -3.45 5.27
C CYS A 220 9.27 -4.53 6.03
N TRP A 221 8.49 -5.34 5.31
CA TRP A 221 7.82 -6.52 5.83
C TRP A 221 8.72 -7.75 5.72
N THR A 222 8.75 -8.55 6.78
CA THR A 222 9.41 -9.85 6.82
C THR A 222 8.50 -10.88 7.50
N GLY A 223 8.48 -12.09 6.97
CA GLY A 223 7.75 -13.22 7.55
C GLY A 223 7.20 -14.15 6.47
N THR A 224 6.04 -14.76 6.73
CA THR A 224 5.42 -15.75 5.85
C THR A 224 3.94 -15.44 5.66
N VAL A 225 3.48 -15.63 4.43
CA VAL A 225 2.06 -15.68 4.09
C VAL A 225 1.74 -16.97 3.35
N ARG A 226 0.50 -17.46 3.46
CA ARG A 226 0.05 -18.68 2.78
C ARG A 226 -1.15 -18.36 1.89
N SER A 227 -1.08 -18.76 0.62
CA SER A 227 -2.16 -18.66 -0.35
C SER A 227 -3.27 -19.69 -0.10
N ASP A 228 -4.41 -19.52 -0.77
CA ASP A 228 -5.60 -20.37 -0.61
C ASP A 228 -5.36 -21.81 -1.08
N ASP A 229 -4.38 -22.05 -1.96
CA ASP A 229 -3.93 -23.38 -2.39
C ASP A 229 -2.94 -24.05 -1.42
N GLY A 230 -2.60 -23.36 -0.32
CA GLY A 230 -1.73 -23.87 0.74
C GLY A 230 -0.24 -23.60 0.53
N VAL A 231 0.16 -22.97 -0.57
CA VAL A 231 1.57 -22.60 -0.82
C VAL A 231 1.98 -21.50 0.15
N SER A 232 3.13 -21.69 0.81
CA SER A 232 3.71 -20.65 1.68
C SER A 232 4.71 -19.83 0.89
N HIS A 233 4.68 -18.51 1.12
CA HIS A 233 5.57 -17.53 0.51
C HIS A 233 6.30 -16.80 1.62
N ARG A 234 7.62 -16.97 1.67
CA ARG A 234 8.49 -16.22 2.60
C ARG A 234 8.84 -14.88 1.99
N VAL A 235 8.47 -13.79 2.66
CA VAL A 235 8.88 -12.43 2.29
C VAL A 235 9.97 -11.95 3.23
N GLU A 236 11.00 -11.31 2.68
CA GLU A 236 12.12 -10.81 3.46
C GLU A 236 12.52 -9.43 2.95
N GLY A 237 12.24 -8.40 3.73
CA GLY A 237 12.64 -7.04 3.40
C GLY A 237 11.77 -6.34 2.34
N ILE A 238 10.58 -6.86 1.99
CA ILE A 238 9.75 -6.25 0.94
C ILE A 238 9.19 -4.90 1.40
N GLN A 239 9.15 -3.92 0.50
CA GLN A 239 8.73 -2.56 0.85
C GLN A 239 7.22 -2.52 1.16
N GLY A 240 6.85 -1.77 2.19
CA GLY A 240 5.45 -1.53 2.50
C GLY A 240 5.24 -0.46 3.55
N PHE A 241 4.02 -0.42 4.07
CA PHE A 241 3.58 0.50 5.10
C PHE A 241 2.51 -0.13 5.98
N ALA A 242 2.31 0.47 7.15
CA ALA A 242 1.15 0.28 8.00
C ALA A 242 0.69 1.64 8.52
N GLU A 243 -0.59 1.79 8.78
CA GLU A 243 -1.13 2.96 9.45
C GLU A 243 -2.14 2.58 10.51
N GLU A 244 -2.23 3.44 11.52
CA GLU A 244 -3.45 3.60 12.28
C GLU A 244 -3.94 5.02 12.13
N ALA A 245 -5.22 5.18 11.80
CA ALA A 245 -5.89 6.46 11.75
C ALA A 245 -7.02 6.54 12.79
N ARG A 246 -7.12 7.68 13.46
CA ARG A 246 -8.18 8.03 14.41
C ARG A 246 -8.92 9.25 13.90
N ASN A 247 -10.20 9.08 13.62
CA ASN A 247 -10.99 10.07 12.90
C ASN A 247 -12.30 10.41 13.60
N ARG A 248 -12.65 11.69 13.55
CA ARG A 248 -13.95 12.25 13.93
C ARG A 248 -14.37 13.25 12.86
N TRP A 249 -15.27 12.87 11.95
CA TRP A 249 -15.83 13.73 10.90
C TRP A 249 -17.15 13.20 10.33
#